data_AF-A0A538RKE3-F1
#
_entry.id   AF-A0A538RKE3-F1
#
_cell.length_a   1.000
_cell.length_b   1.000
_cell.length_c   1.000
_cell.angle_alpha   90.00
_cell.angle_beta   90.00
_cell.angle_gamma   90.00
#
_symmetry.space_group_name_H-M   'P 1'
#
loop_
_entity.id
_entity.type
_entity.pdbx_description
1 polymer ?
#
loop_
_entity_poly.entity_id
_entity_poly.type
_entity_poly.pdbx_seq_one_letter_code
_entity_poly.pdbx_strand_id
1 'polypeptide(L)'
;MKLQNILWVAALLIIPGNVWAYGDNSGSGSGTGMCKKVNFSEFSPINNAEVAPHSDFSFYASEATYPKSIKVTIKGQSIPVTVIEKQGGYKVSGKLPDTLKGAFAKINIDARGINQCEVTDGWLVKVTE
;
A
#
# COMPACT_ATOMS: atom_id res chain seq x y z
N MET A 1 -46.51 -48.70 3.64
CA MET A 1 -45.61 -47.92 2.77
C MET A 1 -44.50 -47.38 3.67
N LYS A 2 -43.27 -47.87 3.45
CA LYS A 2 -42.17 -47.91 4.44
C LYS A 2 -41.52 -46.53 4.62
N LEU A 3 -41.56 -46.04 5.85
CA LEU A 3 -40.94 -44.82 6.40
C LEU A 3 -39.41 -44.71 6.25
N GLN A 4 -38.78 -45.67 5.55
CA GLN A 4 -37.33 -45.88 5.54
C GLN A 4 -36.57 -45.01 4.54
N ASN A 5 -37.27 -44.35 3.60
CA ASN A 5 -36.63 -43.52 2.56
C ASN A 5 -36.51 -42.02 2.91
N ILE A 6 -37.09 -41.57 4.03
CA ILE A 6 -37.08 -40.14 4.41
C ILE A 6 -35.79 -39.73 5.16
N LEU A 7 -35.07 -40.70 5.73
CA LEU A 7 -33.86 -40.42 6.53
C LEU A 7 -32.61 -40.06 5.71
N TRP A 8 -32.59 -40.31 4.39
CA TRP A 8 -31.42 -40.01 3.55
C TRP A 8 -31.40 -38.59 2.98
N VAL A 9 -32.50 -37.83 3.06
CA VAL A 9 -32.60 -36.47 2.48
C VAL A 9 -32.29 -35.37 3.51
N ALA A 10 -32.35 -35.67 4.81
CA ALA A 10 -32.16 -34.68 5.88
C ALA A 10 -30.70 -34.38 6.25
N ALA A 11 -29.73 -35.13 5.71
CA ALA A 11 -28.31 -35.00 6.09
C ALA A 11 -27.49 -34.00 5.25
N LEU A 12 -28.10 -33.32 4.26
CA LEU A 12 -27.38 -32.55 3.24
C LEU A 12 -27.48 -31.01 3.36
N LEU A 13 -28.00 -30.48 4.48
CA LEU A 13 -28.24 -29.03 4.66
C LEU A 13 -27.59 -28.41 5.91
N ILE A 14 -26.38 -28.84 6.28
CA ILE A 14 -25.60 -28.12 7.29
C ILE A 14 -24.19 -27.86 6.75
N ILE A 15 -24.08 -26.85 5.89
CA ILE A 15 -22.79 -26.20 5.60
C ILE A 15 -22.84 -24.84 6.31
N PRO A 16 -22.05 -24.60 7.37
CA PRO A 16 -21.80 -23.23 7.79
C PRO A 16 -20.95 -22.55 6.71
N GLY A 17 -21.58 -21.70 5.90
CA GLY A 17 -20.89 -20.82 4.97
C GLY A 17 -20.08 -19.80 5.74
N ASN A 18 -18.81 -20.11 6.04
CA ASN A 18 -17.84 -19.09 6.41
C ASN A 18 -17.50 -18.32 5.12
N VAL A 19 -18.30 -17.30 4.81
CA VAL A 19 -17.94 -16.32 3.79
C VAL A 19 -16.83 -15.48 4.38
N TRP A 20 -15.59 -15.85 4.07
CA TRP A 20 -14.48 -14.91 4.13
C TRP A 20 -14.69 -13.95 2.97
N ALA A 21 -15.29 -12.80 3.27
CA ALA A 21 -15.30 -11.69 2.35
C ALA A 21 -13.84 -11.29 2.11
N TYR A 22 -13.25 -11.78 1.02
CA TYR A 22 -12.12 -11.13 0.37
C TYR A 22 -12.65 -9.82 -0.23
N GLY A 23 -12.93 -8.87 0.65
CA GLY A 23 -13.25 -7.49 0.33
C GLY A 23 -12.02 -6.65 0.60
N ASP A 24 -11.48 -6.09 -0.47
CA ASP A 24 -10.52 -5.00 -0.59
C ASP A 24 -9.88 -4.44 0.70
N ASN A 25 -8.55 -4.52 0.73
CA ASN A 25 -7.70 -3.69 1.55
C ASN A 25 -7.75 -2.22 1.09
N SER A 26 -8.88 -1.57 1.32
CA SER A 26 -9.06 -0.13 1.12
C SER A 26 -9.59 0.50 2.41
N GLY A 27 -8.66 0.81 3.32
CA GLY A 27 -8.84 1.84 4.34
C GLY A 27 -9.51 1.42 5.65
N SER A 28 -8.93 1.91 6.74
CA SER A 28 -9.47 1.97 8.10
C SER A 28 -9.49 0.67 8.92
N GLY A 29 -8.29 0.21 9.27
CA GLY A 29 -8.08 -0.47 10.55
C GLY A 29 -8.33 0.51 11.71
N SER A 30 -9.51 0.43 12.31
CA SER A 30 -9.84 1.02 13.61
C SER A 30 -8.99 0.36 14.71
N GLY A 31 -7.76 0.84 14.87
CA GLY A 31 -6.89 0.58 16.01
C GLY A 31 -6.81 1.83 16.88
N THR A 32 -7.54 1.83 17.99
CA THR A 32 -7.61 2.92 18.96
C THR A 32 -6.23 3.17 19.61
N GLY A 33 -5.58 4.28 19.25
CA GLY A 33 -4.73 5.03 20.18
C GLY A 33 -3.19 4.87 20.13
N MET A 34 -2.59 3.93 19.40
CA MET A 34 -1.11 3.73 19.46
C MET A 34 -0.36 3.85 18.11
N CYS A 35 -1.05 3.97 16.97
CA CYS A 35 -0.41 4.31 15.71
C CYS A 35 -0.15 5.82 15.65
N LYS A 36 0.84 6.29 16.43
CA LYS A 36 1.31 7.68 16.35
C LYS A 36 1.75 7.94 14.91
N LYS A 37 1.09 8.91 14.27
CA LYS A 37 1.00 9.10 12.82
C LYS A 37 2.36 9.06 12.12
N VAL A 38 2.65 7.93 11.48
CA VAL A 38 3.51 7.93 10.28
C VAL A 38 2.82 8.85 9.29
N ASN A 39 3.52 9.88 8.84
CA ASN A 39 3.03 10.80 7.82
C ASN A 39 4.07 10.88 6.72
N PHE A 40 3.59 11.07 5.50
CA PHE A 40 4.42 11.36 4.35
C PHE A 40 4.14 12.77 3.85
N SER A 41 5.19 13.48 3.46
CA SER A 41 5.10 14.88 3.03
C SER A 41 6.19 15.20 2.01
N GLU A 42 6.24 16.45 1.53
CA GLU A 42 7.28 16.94 0.61
C GLU A 42 7.43 16.07 -0.65
N PHE A 43 6.30 15.62 -1.21
CA PHE A 43 6.28 14.85 -2.44
C PHE A 43 6.85 15.68 -3.59
N SER A 44 7.92 15.16 -4.17
CA SER A 44 8.57 15.70 -5.36
C SER A 44 8.79 14.55 -6.33
N PRO A 45 8.30 14.62 -7.57
CA PRO A 45 7.48 15.69 -8.13
C PRO A 45 6.10 15.76 -7.46
N ILE A 46 5.40 16.90 -7.57
CA ILE A 46 4.08 17.09 -6.97
C ILE A 46 3.02 16.15 -7.60
N ASN A 47 1.89 15.95 -6.92
CA ASN A 47 0.80 15.13 -7.44
C ASN A 47 0.30 15.63 -8.81
N ASN A 48 0.18 14.70 -9.76
CA ASN A 48 -0.13 14.89 -11.18
C ASN A 48 0.88 15.71 -11.99
N ALA A 49 2.10 15.92 -11.48
CA ALA A 49 3.15 16.57 -12.25
C ALA A 49 3.54 15.75 -13.49
N GLU A 50 3.93 16.47 -14.54
CA GLU A 50 4.54 15.89 -15.74
C GLU A 50 6.04 15.70 -15.54
N VAL A 51 6.52 14.49 -15.80
CA VAL A 51 7.92 14.11 -15.63
C VAL A 51 8.40 13.23 -16.77
N ALA A 52 9.67 13.32 -17.13
CA ALA A 52 10.29 12.40 -18.08
C ALA A 52 10.39 10.97 -17.49
N PRO A 53 10.56 9.91 -18.30
CA PRO A 53 10.97 8.60 -17.79
C PRO A 53 12.28 8.74 -17.03
N HIS A 54 12.54 7.78 -16.13
CA HIS A 54 13.74 7.79 -15.29
C HIS A 54 13.91 8.99 -14.35
N SER A 55 12.88 9.85 -14.25
CA SER A 55 12.93 11.00 -13.35
C SER A 55 13.09 10.57 -11.90
N ASP A 56 13.79 11.41 -11.13
CA ASP A 56 13.91 11.25 -9.70
C ASP A 56 12.59 11.58 -9.00
N PHE A 57 12.30 10.81 -7.95
CA PHE A 57 11.24 11.13 -6.99
C PHE A 57 11.81 11.13 -5.58
N SER A 58 11.15 11.88 -4.70
CA SER A 58 11.45 11.93 -3.28
C SER A 58 10.22 12.30 -2.47
N PHE A 59 10.22 11.87 -1.22
CA PHE A 59 9.25 12.27 -0.22
C PHE A 59 9.91 12.22 1.16
N TYR A 60 9.27 12.87 2.12
CA TYR A 60 9.67 12.87 3.52
C TYR A 60 8.77 11.92 4.30
N ALA A 61 9.37 11.07 5.13
CA ALA A 61 8.67 10.23 6.09
C ALA A 61 8.95 10.74 7.50
N SER A 62 7.94 10.80 8.35
CA SER A 62 8.10 11.27 9.74
C SER A 62 9.02 10.35 10.56
N GLU A 63 9.59 10.88 11.64
CA GLU A 63 10.45 10.15 12.60
C GLU A 63 9.79 8.89 13.18
N ALA A 64 8.46 8.86 13.26
CA ALA A 64 7.71 7.70 13.74
C ALA A 64 7.77 6.48 12.79
N THR A 65 8.36 6.63 11.60
CA THR A 65 8.51 5.58 10.58
C THR A 65 9.71 4.69 10.88
N TYR A 66 9.55 3.38 10.73
CA TYR A 66 10.67 2.45 10.75
C TYR A 66 11.35 2.44 9.37
N PRO A 67 12.56 3.00 9.20
CA PRO A 67 13.14 3.31 7.89
C PRO A 67 13.35 2.08 7.01
N LYS A 68 13.67 0.93 7.61
CA LYS A 68 13.88 -0.34 6.89
C LYS A 68 12.58 -0.98 6.37
N SER A 69 11.41 -0.50 6.79
CA SER A 69 10.13 -1.00 6.31
C SER A 69 9.59 -0.27 5.10
N ILE A 70 10.20 0.87 4.73
CA ILE A 70 9.71 1.70 3.64
C ILE A 70 9.89 0.94 2.32
N LYS A 71 8.78 0.66 1.65
CA LYS A 71 8.72 0.04 0.34
C LYS A 71 8.01 1.00 -0.59
N VAL A 72 8.58 1.18 -1.78
CA VAL A 72 7.95 1.94 -2.86
C VAL A 72 7.64 1.01 -4.00
N THR A 73 6.41 1.11 -4.50
CA THR A 73 5.91 0.29 -5.60
C THR A 73 5.30 1.18 -6.66
N ILE A 74 5.73 1.03 -7.92
CA ILE A 74 5.20 1.77 -9.06
C ILE A 74 4.65 0.77 -10.07
N LYS A 75 3.35 0.86 -10.40
CA LYS A 75 2.63 -0.10 -11.26
C LYS A 75 2.88 -1.58 -10.90
N GLY A 76 2.95 -1.88 -9.60
CA GLY A 76 3.19 -3.24 -9.09
C GLY A 76 4.66 -3.67 -9.06
N GLN A 77 5.58 -2.86 -9.58
CA GLN A 77 7.03 -3.12 -9.51
C GLN A 77 7.64 -2.46 -8.27
N SER A 78 8.37 -3.24 -7.47
CA SER A 78 9.13 -2.70 -6.33
C SER A 78 10.32 -1.88 -6.82
N ILE A 79 10.45 -0.67 -6.30
CA ILE A 79 11.48 0.29 -6.69
C ILE A 79 12.51 0.42 -5.56
N PRO A 80 13.81 0.30 -5.85
CA PRO A 80 14.85 0.54 -4.86
C PRO A 80 14.83 2.01 -4.44
N VAL A 81 14.90 2.25 -3.14
CA VAL A 81 14.93 3.61 -2.58
C VAL A 81 16.14 3.80 -1.67
N THR A 82 16.64 5.02 -1.67
CA THR A 82 17.63 5.49 -0.72
C THR A 82 16.92 6.22 0.40
N VAL A 83 17.21 5.85 1.65
CA VAL A 83 16.64 6.47 2.84
C VAL A 83 17.77 7.20 3.58
N ILE A 84 17.63 8.51 3.73
CA ILE A 84 18.61 9.36 4.40
C ILE A 84 17.93 10.00 5.62
N GLU A 85 18.51 9.79 6.80
CA GLU A 85 18.05 10.45 8.02
C GLU A 85 18.24 11.98 7.93
N LYS A 86 17.21 12.71 8.32
CA LYS A 86 17.16 14.18 8.35
C LYS A 86 16.51 14.62 9.66
N GLN A 87 16.61 15.91 10.00
CA GLN A 87 16.06 16.42 11.26
C GLN A 87 14.54 16.20 11.33
N GLY A 88 14.10 15.29 12.21
CA GLY A 88 12.68 14.97 12.43
C GLY A 88 12.10 13.90 11.52
N GLY A 89 12.93 13.05 10.88
CA GLY A 89 12.44 12.00 9.98
C GLY A 89 13.45 11.55 8.92
N TYR A 90 12.92 11.10 7.78
CA TYR A 90 13.70 10.45 6.74
C TYR A 90 13.35 11.01 5.37
N LYS A 91 14.35 11.47 4.63
CA LYS A 91 14.19 11.75 3.21
C LYS A 91 14.37 10.46 2.43
N VAL A 92 13.33 10.07 1.70
CA VAL A 92 13.33 8.90 0.82
C VAL A 92 13.45 9.40 -0.61
N SER A 93 14.28 8.75 -1.42
CA SER A 93 14.45 9.10 -2.83
C SER A 93 14.67 7.87 -3.69
N GLY A 94 14.23 7.92 -4.93
CA GLY A 94 14.37 6.85 -5.90
C GLY A 94 14.16 7.36 -7.33
N LYS A 95 14.15 6.44 -8.28
CA LYS A 95 13.94 6.75 -9.70
C LYS A 95 12.75 6.00 -10.26
N LEU A 96 12.01 6.65 -11.15
CA LEU A 96 10.98 5.99 -11.93
C LEU A 96 11.62 4.94 -12.84
N PRO A 97 11.02 3.76 -13.04
CA PRO A 97 11.52 2.77 -13.98
C PRO A 97 11.35 3.24 -15.44
N ASP A 98 12.31 2.88 -16.29
CA ASP A 98 12.37 3.27 -17.72
C ASP A 98 11.23 2.70 -18.58
N THR A 99 10.50 1.74 -18.02
CA THR A 99 9.34 1.09 -18.65
C THR A 99 8.10 2.00 -18.67
N LEU A 100 8.12 3.12 -17.94
CA LEU A 100 7.02 4.08 -17.89
C LEU A 100 7.19 5.12 -18.99
N LYS A 101 6.30 5.06 -19.98
CA LYS A 101 6.26 5.99 -21.11
C LYS A 101 4.82 6.34 -21.45
N GLY A 102 4.53 7.63 -21.60
CA GLY A 102 3.21 8.14 -21.99
C GLY A 102 2.05 7.69 -21.09
N ALA A 103 2.29 7.46 -19.80
CA ALA A 103 1.30 6.88 -18.89
C ALA A 103 1.30 7.56 -17.52
N PHE A 104 0.16 7.50 -16.84
CA PHE A 104 0.07 7.83 -15.42
C PHE A 104 0.67 6.69 -14.59
N ALA A 105 1.54 7.05 -13.65
CA ALA A 105 2.16 6.13 -12.72
C ALA A 105 1.80 6.54 -11.29
N LYS A 106 1.28 5.60 -10.50
CA LYS A 106 1.08 5.79 -9.06
C LYS A 106 2.32 5.33 -8.32
N ILE A 107 2.93 6.24 -7.57
CA ILE A 107 4.00 5.94 -6.63
C ILE A 107 3.32 5.56 -5.33
N ASN A 108 3.23 4.26 -5.04
CA ASN A 108 2.71 3.76 -3.77
C ASN A 108 3.84 3.65 -2.76
N ILE A 109 3.55 4.06 -1.53
CA ILE A 109 4.41 3.95 -0.37
C ILE A 109 3.72 3.01 0.61
N ASP A 110 4.45 2.01 1.07
CA ASP A 110 4.07 1.16 2.19
C ASP A 110 5.17 1.28 3.25
N ALA A 111 4.80 1.59 4.49
CA ALA A 111 5.75 1.62 5.59
C ALA A 111 5.12 1.12 6.89
N ARG A 112 5.97 0.85 7.88
CA ARG A 112 5.57 0.53 9.23
C ARG A 112 6.03 1.62 10.18
N GLY A 113 5.17 1.98 11.13
CA GLY A 113 5.58 2.77 12.28
C GLY A 113 6.42 1.96 13.26
N ILE A 114 7.05 2.63 14.21
CA ILE A 114 7.80 1.99 15.32
C ILE A 114 6.93 0.96 16.07
N ASN A 115 5.63 1.25 16.21
CA ASN A 115 4.64 0.37 16.83
C ASN A 115 4.08 -0.71 15.88
N GLN A 116 4.78 -1.03 14.79
CA GLN A 116 4.40 -2.01 13.76
C GLN A 116 3.09 -1.70 13.01
N CYS A 117 2.58 -0.47 13.12
CA CYS A 117 1.41 -0.05 12.36
C CYS A 117 1.75 0.09 10.88
N GLU A 118 1.05 -0.64 10.03
CA GLU A 118 1.17 -0.51 8.58
C GLU A 118 0.45 0.75 8.12
N VAL A 119 1.15 1.59 7.37
CA VAL A 119 0.63 2.83 6.80
C VAL A 119 0.99 2.87 5.33
N THR A 120 -0.01 3.18 4.51
CA THR A 120 0.12 3.27 3.07
C THR A 120 -0.25 4.67 2.60
N ASP A 121 0.44 5.15 1.59
CA ASP A 121 0.16 6.43 0.95
C ASP A 121 0.64 6.39 -0.51
N GLY A 122 0.40 7.44 -1.28
CA GLY A 122 0.96 7.54 -2.61
C GLY A 122 0.36 8.68 -3.42
N TRP A 123 1.05 9.03 -4.49
CA TRP A 123 0.64 10.10 -5.39
C TRP A 123 0.80 9.67 -6.85
N LEU A 124 0.13 10.39 -7.74
CA LEU A 124 0.17 10.15 -9.18
C LEU A 124 1.17 11.09 -9.84
N VAL A 125 1.83 10.61 -10.88
CA VAL A 125 2.66 11.41 -11.78
C VAL A 125 2.34 11.04 -13.22
N LYS A 126 2.44 11.99 -14.12
CA LYS A 126 2.22 11.79 -15.56
C LYS A 126 3.58 11.68 -16.23
N VAL A 127 3.90 10.50 -16.74
CA VAL A 127 5.19 10.27 -17.40
C VAL A 127 5.07 10.65 -18.87
N THR A 128 5.77 11.71 -19.26
CA THR A 128 5.81 12.25 -20.62
C THR A 128 7.01 11.65 -21.37
N GLU A 129 6.69 10.92 -22.44
CA GLU A 129 7.60 10.32 -23.44
C GLU A 129 8.61 9.24 -22.99
#